data_AF-A0A428VRW2-F1
#
_entry.id   AF-A0A428VRW2-F1
#
_cell.length_a   1.000
_cell.length_b   1.000
_cell.length_c   1.000
_cell.angle_alpha   90.00
_cell.angle_beta   90.00
_cell.angle_gamma   90.00
#
_symmetry.space_group_name_H-M   'P 1'
#
loop_
_entity.id
_entity.type
_entity.pdbx_description
1 polymer ?
#
loop_
_entity_poly.entity_id
_entity_poly.type
_entity_poly.pdbx_seq_one_letter_code
_entity_poly.pdbx_strand_id
1 'polypeptide(L)'
;GDDAWQRQNLRDVAGMVVRDRNHPSIVVWGTRVNEAAGSTELYLRTGRLARQLDPSRPTSGALATTTGARLALPPGTDEQVLAYNDYTARRGAPFQLRPPRAGVPYLVTESIGTLAGARTYRRTEAPATQHLQAELHAKAHDLAAADDRYCGLLAWCAFDYPSGWQRSVGGSKFPGVSDIFRIPKPAAAFYASQGDPRVRAVAEPGFAWDFTAQPAGPGRGATIWSNCDRLLLFLDDRPVGEASSRRADFPHLRYPPFAADLTVPRGRQPQLRIDGYVGERLVLSRRFSGDRSHDVLSCVPDDRELRADGTDATRVVIAATDRFGTLRAGTTGRVTLTLTGPGELVGDETLDFGATGGAAAVWLRPFPGPAGALTLTARHDMLGSATATVTTTAAGPETTPRL
;
A
#
# COMPACT_ATOMS: atom_id res chain seq x y z
N GLY A 1 -32.28 1.48 -4.46
CA GLY A 1 -32.71 2.82 -4.86
C GLY A 1 -34.05 2.72 -5.56
N ASP A 2 -34.75 3.84 -5.63
CA ASP A 2 -35.95 3.98 -6.46
C ASP A 2 -35.62 3.88 -7.96
N ASP A 3 -36.62 4.02 -8.82
CA ASP A 3 -36.44 3.91 -10.27
C ASP A 3 -35.53 5.00 -10.85
N ALA A 4 -35.56 6.20 -10.27
CA ALA A 4 -34.70 7.30 -10.70
C ALA A 4 -33.23 6.96 -10.48
N TRP A 5 -32.90 6.44 -9.29
CA TRP A 5 -31.56 5.98 -8.96
C TRP A 5 -31.14 4.79 -9.84
N GLN A 6 -32.03 3.84 -10.10
CA GLN A 6 -31.72 2.69 -10.96
C GLN A 6 -31.46 3.10 -12.41
N ARG A 7 -32.23 4.07 -12.94
CA ARG A 7 -31.96 4.65 -14.26
C ARG A 7 -30.60 5.35 -14.30
N GLN A 8 -30.24 6.08 -13.25
CA GLN A 8 -28.93 6.72 -13.18
C GLN A 8 -27.81 5.68 -13.13
N ASN A 9 -27.95 4.63 -12.31
CA ASN A 9 -26.97 3.54 -12.22
C ASN A 9 -26.69 2.88 -13.59
N LEU A 10 -27.73 2.68 -14.42
CA LEU A 10 -27.55 2.17 -15.79
C LEU A 10 -26.78 3.15 -16.69
N ARG A 11 -27.04 4.46 -16.57
CA ARG A 11 -26.28 5.48 -17.31
C ARG A 11 -24.82 5.51 -16.88
N ASP A 12 -24.55 5.36 -15.58
CA ASP A 12 -23.19 5.35 -15.06
C ASP A 12 -22.41 4.13 -15.57
N VAL A 13 -23.05 2.95 -15.61
CA VAL A 13 -22.46 1.74 -16.21
C VAL A 13 -22.17 1.94 -17.70
N ALA A 14 -23.13 2.49 -18.46
CA ALA A 14 -22.90 2.77 -19.88
C ALA A 14 -21.77 3.77 -20.11
N GLY A 15 -21.74 4.86 -19.35
CA GLY A 15 -20.72 5.89 -19.42
C GLY A 15 -19.33 5.35 -19.11
N MET A 16 -19.20 4.54 -18.04
CA MET A 16 -17.94 3.87 -17.68
C MET A 16 -17.43 2.99 -18.83
N VAL A 17 -18.27 2.08 -19.35
CA VAL A 17 -17.85 1.13 -20.39
C VAL A 17 -17.51 1.85 -21.70
N VAL A 18 -18.36 2.78 -22.16
CA VAL A 18 -18.13 3.50 -23.43
C VAL A 18 -16.85 4.34 -23.37
N ARG A 19 -16.62 5.02 -22.25
CA ARG A 19 -15.41 5.84 -22.04
C ARG A 19 -14.16 4.97 -22.07
N ASP A 20 -14.19 3.81 -21.41
CA ASP A 20 -12.96 3.11 -21.03
C ASP A 20 -12.66 1.81 -21.81
N ARG A 21 -13.57 1.31 -22.66
CA ARG A 21 -13.42 0.01 -23.37
C ARG A 21 -12.19 -0.13 -24.28
N ASN A 22 -11.51 0.96 -24.61
CA ASN A 22 -10.28 0.94 -25.40
C ASN A 22 -9.00 0.83 -24.55
N HIS A 23 -9.11 0.79 -23.21
CA HIS A 23 -7.96 0.60 -22.34
C HIS A 23 -7.60 -0.89 -22.20
N PRO A 24 -6.38 -1.31 -22.60
CA PRO A 24 -5.96 -2.71 -22.47
C PRO A 24 -5.71 -3.11 -21.01
N SER A 25 -5.52 -2.15 -20.10
CA SER A 25 -5.36 -2.40 -18.67
C SER A 25 -6.65 -2.87 -17.98
N ILE A 26 -7.81 -2.58 -18.56
CA ILE A 26 -9.09 -3.03 -18.03
C ILE A 26 -9.37 -4.43 -18.56
N VAL A 27 -9.66 -5.37 -17.66
CA VAL A 27 -9.87 -6.79 -18.00
C VAL A 27 -11.20 -7.34 -17.47
N VAL A 28 -11.93 -6.59 -16.65
CA VAL A 28 -13.23 -6.98 -16.08
C VAL A 28 -14.05 -5.75 -15.71
N TRP A 29 -15.37 -5.79 -15.89
CA TRP A 29 -16.28 -4.70 -15.55
C TRP A 29 -17.06 -4.98 -14.26
N GLY A 30 -16.94 -4.12 -13.25
CA GLY A 30 -17.80 -4.15 -12.07
C GLY A 30 -19.18 -3.53 -12.37
N THR A 31 -20.20 -4.36 -12.59
CA THR A 31 -21.55 -3.91 -12.98
C THR A 31 -22.57 -3.93 -11.83
N ARG A 32 -22.14 -4.28 -10.62
CA ARG A 32 -22.92 -4.16 -9.40
C ARG A 32 -22.43 -2.99 -8.57
N VAL A 33 -23.33 -2.40 -7.81
CA VAL A 33 -22.94 -1.52 -6.71
C VAL A 33 -22.28 -2.34 -5.61
N ASN A 34 -21.09 -1.93 -5.19
CA ASN A 34 -20.27 -2.64 -4.20
C ASN A 34 -21.10 -3.00 -2.95
N GLU A 35 -21.06 -4.27 -2.54
CA GLU A 35 -21.68 -4.80 -1.32
C GLU A 35 -23.20 -4.60 -1.20
N ALA A 36 -23.88 -4.07 -2.22
CA ALA A 36 -25.29 -3.76 -2.15
C ALA A 36 -26.17 -5.00 -2.31
N ALA A 37 -27.20 -5.10 -1.46
CA ALA A 37 -28.22 -6.14 -1.53
C ALA A 37 -29.26 -5.92 -2.65
N GLY A 38 -28.94 -5.17 -3.71
CA GLY A 38 -29.87 -4.75 -4.78
C GLY A 38 -30.67 -5.89 -5.44
N SER A 39 -31.61 -5.54 -6.31
CA SER A 39 -32.49 -6.53 -6.95
C SER A 39 -31.75 -7.35 -8.02
N THR A 40 -32.11 -8.62 -8.15
CA THR A 40 -31.64 -9.48 -9.25
C THR A 40 -31.90 -8.82 -10.61
N GLU A 41 -33.07 -8.22 -10.78
CA GLU A 41 -33.45 -7.55 -12.04
C GLU A 41 -32.52 -6.40 -12.43
N LEU A 42 -32.16 -5.53 -11.49
CA LEU A 42 -31.24 -4.42 -11.76
C LEU A 42 -29.90 -4.94 -12.27
N TYR A 43 -29.31 -5.91 -11.58
CA TYR A 43 -27.98 -6.42 -11.93
C TYR A 43 -27.98 -7.24 -13.22
N LEU A 44 -29.10 -7.88 -13.58
CA LEU A 44 -29.30 -8.42 -14.92
C LEU A 44 -29.29 -7.33 -16.00
N ARG A 45 -29.90 -6.18 -15.73
CA ARG A 45 -29.92 -5.06 -16.69
C ARG A 45 -28.53 -4.43 -16.85
N THR A 46 -27.80 -4.20 -15.76
CA THR A 46 -26.45 -3.63 -15.84
C THR A 46 -25.45 -4.58 -16.49
N GLY A 47 -25.51 -5.88 -16.16
CA GLY A 47 -24.68 -6.91 -16.79
C GLY A 47 -24.93 -7.06 -18.30
N ARG A 48 -26.20 -7.12 -18.73
CA ARG A 48 -26.55 -7.10 -20.18
C ARG A 48 -26.01 -5.87 -20.89
N LEU A 49 -26.24 -4.70 -20.31
CA LEU A 49 -25.83 -3.43 -20.90
C LEU A 49 -24.31 -3.37 -21.09
N ALA A 50 -23.53 -3.74 -20.09
CA ALA A 50 -22.07 -3.77 -20.21
C ALA A 50 -21.60 -4.69 -21.34
N ARG A 51 -22.16 -5.92 -21.44
CA ARG A 51 -21.80 -6.86 -22.52
C ARG A 51 -22.23 -6.40 -23.91
N GLN A 52 -23.35 -5.70 -24.03
CA GLN A 52 -23.77 -5.10 -25.30
C GLN A 52 -22.80 -4.00 -25.75
N LEU A 53 -22.25 -3.24 -24.81
CA LEU A 53 -21.34 -2.12 -25.08
C LEU A 53 -19.88 -2.58 -25.28
N ASP A 54 -19.47 -3.65 -24.59
CA ASP A 54 -18.16 -4.28 -24.69
C ASP A 54 -18.26 -5.80 -24.47
N PRO A 55 -18.43 -6.60 -25.54
CA PRO A 55 -18.49 -8.06 -25.44
C PRO A 55 -17.11 -8.70 -25.24
N SER A 56 -16.01 -7.93 -25.28
CA SER A 56 -14.65 -8.46 -25.22
C SER A 56 -14.15 -8.76 -23.80
N ARG A 57 -14.88 -8.29 -22.77
CA ARG A 57 -14.48 -8.40 -21.37
C ARG A 57 -15.60 -8.97 -20.49
N PRO A 58 -15.26 -9.79 -19.48
CA PRO A 58 -16.23 -10.32 -18.54
C PRO A 58 -16.82 -9.24 -17.64
N THR A 59 -18.03 -9.48 -17.15
CA THR A 59 -18.66 -8.69 -16.08
C THR A 59 -18.48 -9.37 -14.73
N SER A 60 -18.51 -8.56 -13.67
CA SER A 60 -18.40 -8.97 -12.28
C SER A 60 -19.13 -7.99 -11.36
N GLY A 61 -19.08 -8.22 -10.06
CA GLY A 61 -19.56 -7.27 -9.06
C GLY A 61 -19.35 -7.78 -7.64
N ALA A 62 -18.66 -6.98 -6.83
CA ALA A 62 -18.27 -7.35 -5.48
C ALA A 62 -19.47 -7.54 -4.54
N LEU A 63 -19.55 -8.73 -3.95
CA LEU A 63 -20.59 -9.14 -3.00
C LEU A 63 -20.06 -9.08 -1.55
N ALA A 64 -20.91 -8.62 -0.62
CA ALA A 64 -20.59 -8.57 0.80
C ALA A 64 -20.54 -9.96 1.47
N THR A 65 -19.85 -10.06 2.60
CA THR A 65 -19.76 -11.32 3.35
C THR A 65 -21.10 -11.85 3.88
N THR A 66 -22.00 -10.95 4.27
CA THR A 66 -23.29 -11.22 4.91
C THR A 66 -24.39 -11.62 3.93
N THR A 67 -24.20 -11.40 2.62
CA THR A 67 -25.14 -11.82 1.58
C THR A 67 -24.96 -13.29 1.18
N GLY A 68 -24.35 -14.11 2.04
CA GLY A 68 -23.98 -15.52 1.82
C GLY A 68 -25.09 -16.43 1.27
N ALA A 69 -26.37 -16.08 1.43
CA ALA A 69 -27.50 -16.78 0.80
C ALA A 69 -27.65 -16.53 -0.72
N ARG A 70 -26.93 -15.55 -1.29
CA ARG A 70 -26.94 -15.16 -2.73
C ARG A 70 -25.65 -15.55 -3.46
N LEU A 71 -24.85 -16.45 -2.88
CA LEU A 71 -23.61 -16.99 -3.48
C LEU A 71 -23.88 -17.86 -4.73
N ALA A 72 -25.13 -18.26 -4.94
CA ALA A 72 -25.59 -18.65 -6.26
C ALA A 72 -25.76 -17.38 -7.09
N LEU A 73 -24.93 -17.18 -8.11
CA LEU A 73 -25.34 -16.45 -9.31
C LEU A 73 -26.79 -16.84 -9.61
N PRO A 74 -27.80 -15.97 -9.43
CA PRO A 74 -29.17 -16.34 -9.75
C PRO A 74 -29.24 -16.99 -11.14
N PRO A 75 -30.07 -18.03 -11.36
CA PRO A 75 -30.27 -18.55 -12.69
C PRO A 75 -30.55 -17.42 -13.68
N GLY A 76 -29.76 -17.33 -14.75
CA GLY A 76 -29.85 -16.26 -15.75
C GLY A 76 -29.00 -15.02 -15.47
N THR A 77 -28.13 -14.98 -14.46
CA THR A 77 -27.17 -13.88 -14.32
C THR A 77 -26.10 -13.87 -15.40
N ASP A 78 -25.74 -12.65 -15.77
CA ASP A 78 -24.73 -12.36 -16.77
C ASP A 78 -23.33 -12.13 -16.22
N GLU A 79 -23.16 -12.24 -14.91
CA GLU A 79 -21.85 -12.13 -14.25
C GLU A 79 -20.99 -13.35 -14.58
N GLN A 80 -19.80 -13.09 -15.12
CA GLN A 80 -18.86 -14.12 -15.58
C GLN A 80 -17.71 -14.35 -14.60
N VAL A 81 -17.48 -13.41 -13.67
CA VAL A 81 -16.52 -13.55 -12.56
C VAL A 81 -17.26 -13.28 -11.25
N LEU A 82 -17.27 -14.28 -10.36
CA LEU A 82 -17.82 -14.13 -9.01
C LEU A 82 -16.81 -13.37 -8.15
N ALA A 83 -17.10 -12.10 -7.88
CA ALA A 83 -16.32 -11.24 -7.00
C ALA A 83 -16.90 -11.27 -5.58
N TYR A 84 -16.05 -11.60 -4.60
CA TYR A 84 -16.46 -11.73 -3.21
C TYR A 84 -15.53 -10.95 -2.29
N ASN A 85 -16.13 -10.13 -1.43
CA ASN A 85 -15.42 -9.46 -0.35
C ASN A 85 -15.36 -10.42 0.84
N ASP A 86 -14.19 -11.00 1.09
CA ASP A 86 -13.99 -12.01 2.10
C ASP A 86 -13.37 -11.44 3.38
N TYR A 87 -14.26 -11.01 4.28
CA TYR A 87 -13.95 -10.61 5.65
C TYR A 87 -14.39 -11.66 6.68
N THR A 88 -14.44 -12.94 6.31
CA THR A 88 -14.92 -13.99 7.21
C THR A 88 -14.00 -14.25 8.40
N ALA A 89 -12.72 -13.89 8.30
CA ALA A 89 -11.78 -13.96 9.40
C ALA A 89 -12.27 -13.12 10.60
N ARG A 90 -12.57 -13.81 11.71
CA ARG A 90 -12.98 -13.20 12.97
C ARG A 90 -11.78 -12.92 13.85
N ARG A 91 -11.82 -11.80 14.58
CA ARG A 91 -10.79 -11.45 15.56
C ARG A 91 -10.64 -12.58 16.60
N GLY A 92 -9.43 -13.10 16.76
CA GLY A 92 -9.10 -14.17 17.71
C GLY A 92 -9.23 -15.60 17.16
N ALA A 93 -9.66 -15.78 15.91
CA ALA A 93 -9.60 -17.06 15.21
C ALA A 93 -8.45 -17.06 14.19
N PRO A 94 -7.94 -18.23 13.78
CA PRO A 94 -7.05 -18.33 12.63
C PRO A 94 -7.67 -17.65 11.41
N PHE A 95 -6.86 -16.87 10.68
CA PHE A 95 -7.31 -16.23 9.45
C PHE A 95 -7.67 -17.30 8.40
N GLN A 96 -8.80 -17.12 7.73
CA GLN A 96 -9.32 -18.05 6.74
C GLN A 96 -9.97 -17.27 5.59
N LEU A 97 -9.96 -17.89 4.41
CA LEU A 97 -10.77 -17.51 3.27
C LEU A 97 -11.85 -18.58 3.04
N ARG A 98 -13.00 -18.19 2.50
CA ARG A 98 -14.04 -19.11 2.06
C ARG A 98 -13.56 -19.86 0.82
N PRO A 99 -13.75 -21.19 0.77
CA PRO A 99 -13.39 -21.98 -0.40
C PRO A 99 -13.99 -21.40 -1.70
N PRO A 100 -13.22 -21.40 -2.81
CA PRO A 100 -13.70 -20.89 -4.08
C PRO A 100 -14.81 -21.80 -4.63
N ARG A 101 -15.76 -21.20 -5.33
CA ARG A 101 -16.92 -21.93 -5.88
C ARG A 101 -16.53 -22.68 -7.15
N ALA A 102 -16.92 -23.95 -7.24
CA ALA A 102 -16.71 -24.74 -8.46
C ALA A 102 -17.54 -24.20 -9.64
N GLY A 103 -16.95 -24.24 -10.84
CA GLY A 103 -17.63 -23.92 -12.09
C GLY A 103 -17.79 -22.42 -12.41
N VAL A 104 -17.17 -21.53 -11.63
CA VAL A 104 -17.18 -20.08 -11.90
C VAL A 104 -15.83 -19.48 -11.52
N PRO A 105 -15.25 -18.57 -12.33
CA PRO A 105 -14.09 -17.78 -11.92
C PRO A 105 -14.38 -17.04 -10.61
N TYR A 106 -13.51 -17.20 -9.62
CA TYR A 106 -13.72 -16.70 -8.26
C TYR A 106 -12.63 -15.72 -7.87
N LEU A 107 -12.97 -14.45 -7.68
CA LEU A 107 -12.04 -13.39 -7.31
C LEU A 107 -12.36 -12.88 -5.90
N VAL A 108 -11.38 -12.94 -4.99
CA VAL A 108 -11.52 -12.22 -3.71
C VAL A 108 -11.23 -10.74 -3.98
N THR A 109 -12.26 -9.90 -3.97
CA THR A 109 -12.15 -8.49 -4.35
C THR A 109 -11.85 -7.55 -3.18
N GLU A 110 -12.09 -8.01 -1.95
CA GLU A 110 -11.65 -7.34 -0.75
C GLU A 110 -11.35 -8.38 0.35
N SER A 111 -10.33 -8.13 1.17
CA SER A 111 -10.06 -8.89 2.39
C SER A 111 -9.17 -8.09 3.34
N ILE A 112 -8.94 -8.61 4.55
CA ILE A 112 -8.19 -7.98 5.64
C ILE A 112 -8.86 -6.67 6.09
N GLY A 113 -8.42 -5.52 5.55
CA GLY A 113 -8.93 -4.20 5.89
C GLY A 113 -8.96 -3.91 7.40
N THR A 114 -9.85 -3.01 7.79
CA THR A 114 -10.15 -2.78 9.22
C THR A 114 -11.14 -3.80 9.77
N LEU A 115 -11.72 -4.68 8.93
CA LEU A 115 -12.78 -5.60 9.29
C LEU A 115 -12.24 -6.91 9.88
N ALA A 116 -11.24 -7.50 9.22
CA ALA A 116 -10.53 -8.70 9.67
C ALA A 116 -9.12 -8.38 10.25
N GLY A 117 -8.60 -7.18 10.00
CA GLY A 117 -7.34 -6.70 10.57
C GLY A 117 -7.49 -5.84 11.83
N ALA A 118 -6.43 -5.09 12.13
CA ALA A 118 -6.42 -4.08 13.17
C ALA A 118 -7.42 -2.95 12.86
N ARG A 119 -8.00 -2.35 13.92
CA ARG A 119 -8.90 -1.19 13.76
C ARG A 119 -8.20 -0.03 13.05
N THR A 120 -6.94 0.20 13.40
CA THR A 120 -6.05 1.18 12.80
C THR A 120 -4.71 0.52 12.53
N TYR A 121 -4.19 0.70 11.32
CA TYR A 121 -2.86 0.26 10.94
C TYR A 121 -2.03 1.49 10.55
N ARG A 122 -1.73 2.34 11.53
CA ARG A 122 -0.91 3.56 11.36
C ARG A 122 0.55 3.26 11.68
N ARG A 123 1.47 4.11 11.21
CA ARG A 123 2.89 4.05 11.62
C ARG A 123 3.10 4.32 13.12
N THR A 124 2.15 5.01 13.75
CA THR A 124 2.12 5.30 15.20
C THR A 124 1.57 4.16 16.04
N GLU A 125 1.04 3.10 15.41
CA GLU A 125 0.58 1.93 16.15
C GLU A 125 1.76 1.15 16.73
N ALA A 126 1.50 0.40 17.80
CA ALA A 126 2.49 -0.47 18.40
C ALA A 126 3.09 -1.45 17.38
N PRO A 127 4.38 -1.82 17.49
CA PRO A 127 5.03 -2.75 16.57
C PRO A 127 4.26 -4.06 16.36
N ALA A 128 3.67 -4.61 17.43
CA ALA A 128 2.86 -5.83 17.37
C ALA A 128 1.62 -5.69 16.46
N THR A 129 0.94 -4.54 16.50
CA THR A 129 -0.20 -4.24 15.62
C THR A 129 0.25 -4.17 14.17
N GLN A 130 1.40 -3.52 13.92
CA GLN A 130 1.91 -3.37 12.57
C GLN A 130 2.35 -4.70 11.96
N HIS A 131 3.03 -5.52 12.77
CA HIS A 131 3.42 -6.88 12.42
C HIS A 131 2.20 -7.76 12.13
N LEU A 132 1.21 -7.78 13.04
CA LEU A 132 -0.02 -8.55 12.85
C LEU A 132 -0.70 -8.21 11.53
N GLN A 133 -0.86 -6.93 11.20
CA GLN A 133 -1.50 -6.54 9.95
C GLN A 133 -0.71 -7.05 8.74
N ALA A 134 0.62 -6.88 8.72
CA ALA A 134 1.45 -7.35 7.62
C ALA A 134 1.40 -8.88 7.43
N GLU A 135 1.42 -9.64 8.52
CA GLU A 135 1.26 -11.10 8.48
C GLU A 135 -0.12 -11.52 7.95
N LEU A 136 -1.19 -10.79 8.26
CA LEU A 136 -2.52 -11.06 7.72
C LEU A 136 -2.59 -10.87 6.20
N HIS A 137 -1.90 -9.85 5.65
CA HIS A 137 -1.78 -9.68 4.21
C HIS A 137 -1.06 -10.88 3.57
N ALA A 138 0.08 -11.30 4.13
CA ALA A 138 0.81 -12.47 3.64
C ALA A 138 -0.04 -13.75 3.74
N LYS A 139 -0.76 -13.95 4.85
CA LYS A 139 -1.57 -15.15 5.06
C LYS A 139 -2.76 -15.24 4.12
N ALA A 140 -3.44 -14.13 3.85
CA ALA A 140 -4.54 -14.11 2.90
C ALA A 140 -4.08 -14.52 1.49
N HIS A 141 -2.93 -14.00 1.06
CA HIS A 141 -2.35 -14.35 -0.25
C HIS A 141 -1.84 -15.79 -0.31
N ASP A 142 -1.25 -16.31 0.77
CA ASP A 142 -0.88 -17.72 0.88
C ASP A 142 -2.07 -18.66 0.78
N LEU A 143 -3.20 -18.32 1.41
CA LEU A 143 -4.43 -19.11 1.32
C LEU A 143 -5.07 -19.03 -0.07
N ALA A 144 -5.04 -17.87 -0.73
CA ALA A 144 -5.53 -17.73 -2.09
C ALA A 144 -4.66 -18.53 -3.08
N ALA A 145 -3.33 -18.52 -2.90
CA ALA A 145 -2.39 -19.28 -3.73
C ALA A 145 -2.45 -20.80 -3.50
N ALA A 146 -3.14 -21.27 -2.44
CA ALA A 146 -3.29 -22.69 -2.15
C ALA A 146 -4.25 -23.43 -3.11
N ASP A 147 -5.03 -22.69 -3.89
CA ASP A 147 -6.10 -23.24 -4.72
C ASP A 147 -6.26 -22.40 -5.99
N ASP A 148 -5.86 -22.98 -7.14
CA ASP A 148 -5.88 -22.32 -8.46
C ASP A 148 -7.27 -21.87 -8.93
N ARG A 149 -8.34 -22.27 -8.22
CA ARG A 149 -9.70 -21.78 -8.49
C ARG A 149 -9.90 -20.34 -8.02
N TYR A 150 -9.08 -19.84 -7.09
CA TYR A 150 -9.01 -18.40 -6.85
C TYR A 150 -8.29 -17.73 -8.03
N CYS A 151 -9.02 -16.86 -8.73
CA CYS A 151 -8.44 -16.04 -9.80
C CYS A 151 -7.57 -14.88 -9.26
N GLY A 152 -7.47 -14.74 -7.94
CA GLY A 152 -6.65 -13.75 -7.27
C GLY A 152 -7.26 -13.22 -5.98
N LEU A 153 -6.53 -12.35 -5.32
CA LEU A 153 -6.98 -11.62 -4.13
C LEU A 153 -6.55 -10.16 -4.18
N LEU A 154 -7.53 -9.27 -4.05
CA LEU A 154 -7.34 -7.83 -3.89
C LEU A 154 -7.56 -7.49 -2.41
N ALA A 155 -6.46 -7.19 -1.70
CA ALA A 155 -6.55 -6.82 -0.29
C ALA A 155 -7.01 -5.38 -0.14
N TRP A 156 -7.79 -5.11 0.92
CA TRP A 156 -8.20 -3.74 1.25
C TRP A 156 -7.19 -3.11 2.21
N CYS A 157 -6.43 -2.07 1.84
CA CYS A 157 -6.33 -1.41 0.53
C CYS A 157 -4.91 -0.84 0.31
N ALA A 158 -4.68 -0.15 -0.81
CA ALA A 158 -3.37 0.41 -1.15
C ALA A 158 -2.88 1.50 -0.17
N PHE A 159 -3.76 2.43 0.19
CA PHE A 159 -3.45 3.59 1.02
C PHE A 159 -4.63 3.96 1.94
N ASP A 160 -4.32 4.61 3.05
CA ASP A 160 -5.33 5.17 3.96
C ASP A 160 -6.16 6.25 3.25
N TYR A 161 -7.41 6.42 3.68
CA TYR A 161 -8.36 7.28 2.98
C TYR A 161 -9.38 7.94 3.92
N PRO A 162 -9.82 9.18 3.62
CA PRO A 162 -10.93 9.81 4.33
C PRO A 162 -12.21 8.99 4.22
N SER A 163 -12.92 8.83 5.34
CA SER A 163 -14.21 8.13 5.39
C SER A 163 -14.99 8.51 6.64
N GLY A 164 -16.27 8.86 6.47
CA GLY A 164 -17.24 8.95 7.56
C GLY A 164 -17.91 7.62 7.92
N TRP A 165 -17.62 6.56 7.16
CA TRP A 165 -18.26 5.26 7.33
C TRP A 165 -17.53 4.40 8.36
N GLN A 166 -18.29 3.60 9.10
CA GLN A 166 -17.88 2.57 10.09
C GLN A 166 -16.38 2.33 10.30
N ARG A 167 -15.93 2.33 11.58
CA ARG A 167 -14.53 2.13 12.00
C ARG A 167 -13.58 3.23 11.53
N SER A 168 -14.08 4.39 11.09
CA SER A 168 -13.25 5.58 10.92
C SER A 168 -12.77 6.12 12.27
N VAL A 169 -11.62 6.79 12.25
CA VAL A 169 -11.03 7.49 13.40
C VAL A 169 -10.63 8.87 12.90
N GLY A 170 -11.20 9.93 13.47
CA GLY A 170 -10.95 11.30 13.03
C GLY A 170 -11.31 11.55 11.56
N GLY A 171 -12.38 10.91 11.06
CA GLY A 171 -12.81 11.05 9.66
C GLY A 171 -11.97 10.29 8.63
N SER A 172 -11.07 9.39 9.07
CA SER A 172 -10.22 8.59 8.18
C SER A 172 -10.25 7.10 8.52
N LYS A 173 -9.95 6.26 7.53
CA LYS A 173 -9.71 4.82 7.69
C LYS A 173 -8.25 4.53 7.45
N PHE A 174 -7.67 3.71 8.33
CA PHE A 174 -6.25 3.37 8.31
C PHE A 174 -5.93 1.89 7.96
N PRO A 175 -6.56 1.24 6.96
CA PRO A 175 -6.22 -0.14 6.59
C PRO A 175 -5.10 -0.24 5.54
N GLY A 176 -4.65 0.89 4.98
CA GLY A 176 -3.80 0.89 3.81
C GLY A 176 -2.44 0.24 4.09
N VAL A 177 -1.91 -0.50 3.13
CA VAL A 177 -0.51 -0.99 3.18
C VAL A 177 0.50 0.16 3.11
N SER A 178 0.03 1.33 2.68
CA SER A 178 0.70 2.64 2.74
C SER A 178 -0.18 3.61 3.51
N ASP A 179 0.38 4.73 3.98
CA ASP A 179 -0.44 5.79 4.56
C ASP A 179 -1.15 6.64 3.50
N ILE A 180 -1.85 7.70 3.93
CA ILE A 180 -2.52 8.65 3.03
C ILE A 180 -1.54 9.39 2.10
N PHE A 181 -0.28 9.51 2.49
CA PHE A 181 0.78 10.09 1.66
C PHE A 181 1.41 9.07 0.72
N ARG A 182 0.99 7.80 0.74
CA ARG A 182 1.58 6.68 -0.01
C ARG A 182 3.01 6.38 0.43
N ILE A 183 3.33 6.67 1.69
CA ILE A 183 4.55 6.23 2.36
C ILE A 183 4.30 4.79 2.84
N PRO A 184 5.13 3.81 2.43
CA PRO A 184 4.93 2.40 2.76
C PRO A 184 4.88 2.12 4.26
N LYS A 185 4.00 1.20 4.67
CA LYS A 185 4.00 0.55 6.00
C LYS A 185 4.53 -0.88 5.86
N PRO A 186 4.80 -1.62 6.95
CA PRO A 186 5.40 -2.95 6.86
C PRO A 186 4.74 -3.95 5.88
N ALA A 187 3.42 -3.88 5.69
CA ALA A 187 2.70 -4.76 4.76
C ALA A 187 3.02 -4.49 3.29
N ALA A 188 3.42 -3.26 2.91
CA ALA A 188 3.82 -2.96 1.55
C ALA A 188 5.08 -3.73 1.12
N ALA A 189 5.96 -4.04 2.09
CA ALA A 189 7.15 -4.83 1.84
C ALA A 189 6.83 -6.28 1.44
N PHE A 190 5.77 -6.88 1.98
CA PHE A 190 5.26 -8.18 1.54
C PHE A 190 4.91 -8.14 0.05
N TYR A 191 4.13 -7.14 -0.40
CA TYR A 191 3.77 -7.02 -1.82
C TYR A 191 4.99 -6.80 -2.72
N ALA A 192 5.91 -5.92 -2.30
CA ALA A 192 7.14 -5.67 -3.04
C ALA A 192 7.98 -6.95 -3.19
N SER A 193 7.98 -7.82 -2.18
CA SER A 193 8.74 -9.07 -2.20
C SER A 193 8.10 -10.19 -3.02
N GLN A 194 6.95 -10.01 -3.67
CA GLN A 194 6.37 -11.06 -4.51
C GLN A 194 6.86 -11.02 -5.98
N GLY A 195 7.58 -9.95 -6.36
CA GLY A 195 8.12 -9.77 -7.71
C GLY A 195 9.44 -10.51 -7.98
N ASP A 196 9.85 -10.55 -9.24
CA ASP A 196 11.14 -11.14 -9.65
C ASP A 196 12.32 -10.35 -9.05
N PRO A 197 13.22 -10.99 -8.26
CA PRO A 197 14.35 -10.31 -7.64
C PRO A 197 15.37 -9.77 -8.65
N ARG A 198 15.35 -10.25 -9.91
CA ARG A 198 16.20 -9.72 -10.98
C ARG A 198 15.72 -8.36 -11.51
N VAL A 199 14.44 -8.05 -11.34
CA VAL A 199 13.86 -6.73 -11.67
C VAL A 199 14.00 -5.80 -10.47
N ARG A 200 13.61 -6.27 -9.29
CA ARG A 200 13.75 -5.53 -8.04
C ARG A 200 13.96 -6.50 -6.88
N ALA A 201 15.18 -6.55 -6.37
CA ALA A 201 15.47 -7.30 -5.16
C ALA A 201 14.97 -6.53 -3.92
N VAL A 202 14.40 -7.25 -2.96
CA VAL A 202 13.77 -6.71 -1.75
C VAL A 202 14.34 -7.43 -0.54
N ALA A 203 14.74 -6.68 0.49
CA ALA A 203 14.98 -7.19 1.84
C ALA A 203 14.60 -6.08 2.84
N GLU A 204 13.38 -6.16 3.34
CA GLU A 204 12.77 -5.13 4.17
C GLU A 204 12.32 -5.72 5.51
N PRO A 205 12.78 -5.17 6.64
CA PRO A 205 12.24 -5.52 7.94
C PRO A 205 10.72 -5.32 8.02
N GLY A 206 10.02 -6.29 8.60
CA GLY A 206 8.61 -6.15 9.01
C GLY A 206 8.43 -5.35 10.31
N PHE A 207 9.46 -4.64 10.74
CA PHE A 207 9.59 -3.92 12.01
C PHE A 207 10.44 -2.66 11.81
N ALA A 208 10.37 -1.72 12.75
CA ALA A 208 11.32 -0.62 12.82
C ALA A 208 12.56 -1.06 13.62
N TRP A 209 13.77 -0.82 13.10
CA TRP A 209 15.01 -1.09 13.84
C TRP A 209 15.28 0.01 14.86
N ASP A 210 14.46 0.06 15.92
CA ASP A 210 14.44 1.14 16.88
C ASP A 210 14.31 0.63 18.33
N PHE A 211 15.20 1.10 19.20
CA PHE A 211 15.31 0.64 20.58
C PHE A 211 14.52 1.46 21.60
N THR A 212 13.79 2.51 21.17
CA THR A 212 12.93 3.29 22.06
C THR A 212 11.64 2.54 22.40
N ALA A 213 10.95 2.03 21.37
CA ALA A 213 9.73 1.23 21.54
C ALA A 213 10.03 -0.24 21.86
N GLN A 214 11.18 -0.77 21.42
CA GLN A 214 11.61 -2.14 21.65
C GLN A 214 13.05 -2.18 22.20
N PRO A 215 13.25 -1.94 23.51
CA PRO A 215 14.60 -1.82 24.10
C PRO A 215 15.50 -3.05 24.01
N ALA A 216 14.97 -4.19 23.58
CA ALA A 216 15.70 -5.43 23.36
C ALA A 216 15.65 -5.88 21.88
N GLY A 217 15.31 -4.98 20.95
CA GLY A 217 15.08 -5.29 19.54
C GLY A 217 13.73 -5.98 19.29
N PRO A 218 13.45 -6.36 18.02
CA PRO A 218 12.19 -7.00 17.63
C PRO A 218 12.06 -8.45 18.14
N GLY A 219 13.15 -9.03 18.67
CA GLY A 219 13.15 -10.32 19.35
C GLY A 219 13.23 -11.52 18.41
N ARG A 220 12.76 -12.67 18.92
CA ARG A 220 12.72 -13.94 18.18
C ARG A 220 11.61 -13.92 17.14
N GLY A 221 11.90 -14.42 15.95
CA GLY A 221 10.91 -14.50 14.87
C GLY A 221 10.64 -13.16 14.18
N ALA A 222 11.60 -12.24 14.23
CA ALA A 222 11.51 -10.95 13.55
C ALA A 222 11.38 -11.18 12.04
N THR A 223 10.22 -10.82 11.48
CA THR A 223 9.92 -11.03 10.06
C THR A 223 10.74 -10.10 9.17
N ILE A 224 11.34 -10.65 8.12
CA ILE A 224 11.98 -9.91 7.03
C ILE A 224 11.32 -10.32 5.71
N TRP A 225 10.79 -9.35 4.97
CA TRP A 225 10.16 -9.57 3.68
C TRP A 225 11.21 -9.53 2.57
N SER A 226 11.32 -10.59 1.78
CA SER A 226 12.33 -10.68 0.74
C SER A 226 11.96 -11.65 -0.39
N ASN A 227 12.43 -11.34 -1.59
CA ASN A 227 12.46 -12.24 -2.75
C ASN A 227 13.86 -12.78 -3.05
N CYS A 228 14.83 -12.56 -2.16
CA CYS A 228 16.16 -13.15 -2.26
C CYS A 228 16.11 -14.63 -1.84
N ASP A 229 17.05 -15.42 -2.35
CA ASP A 229 17.19 -16.84 -2.00
C ASP A 229 17.77 -17.01 -0.57
N ARG A 230 18.63 -16.07 -0.15
CA ARG A 230 19.32 -16.10 1.14
C ARG A 230 19.53 -14.69 1.70
N LEU A 231 19.42 -14.56 3.02
CA LEU A 231 19.69 -13.33 3.75
C LEU A 231 20.77 -13.55 4.82
N LEU A 232 21.87 -12.80 4.74
CA LEU A 232 22.89 -12.74 5.77
C LEU A 232 22.71 -11.51 6.65
N LEU A 233 22.80 -11.70 7.96
CA LEU A 233 22.55 -10.66 8.95
C LEU A 233 23.83 -10.30 9.70
N PHE A 234 23.99 -9.00 9.95
CA PHE A 234 25.12 -8.48 10.72
C PHE A 234 24.64 -7.47 11.76
N LEU A 235 25.25 -7.52 12.95
CA LEU A 235 25.13 -6.50 13.99
C LEU A 235 26.49 -5.84 14.20
N ASP A 236 26.58 -4.52 14.03
CA ASP A 236 27.85 -3.77 14.06
C ASP A 236 28.93 -4.40 13.16
N ASP A 237 28.53 -4.71 11.91
CA ASP A 237 29.33 -5.37 10.87
C ASP A 237 29.86 -6.78 11.24
N ARG A 238 29.44 -7.36 12.37
CA ARG A 238 29.75 -8.76 12.73
C ARG A 238 28.61 -9.69 12.31
N PRO A 239 28.90 -10.83 11.66
CA PRO A 239 27.86 -11.76 11.25
C PRO A 239 27.16 -12.35 12.47
N VAL A 240 25.83 -12.38 12.44
CA VAL A 240 24.99 -12.97 13.49
C VAL A 240 24.20 -14.19 13.02
N GLY A 241 24.27 -14.51 11.72
CA GLY A 241 23.69 -15.70 11.14
C GLY A 241 22.92 -15.42 9.85
N GLU A 242 22.27 -16.45 9.34
CA GLU A 242 21.35 -16.35 8.22
C GLU A 242 19.91 -16.29 8.72
N ALA A 243 19.04 -15.57 8.03
CA ALA A 243 17.61 -15.62 8.32
C ALA A 243 17.01 -16.94 7.79
N SER A 244 16.06 -17.51 8.53
CA SER A 244 15.39 -18.76 8.16
C SER A 244 14.16 -18.50 7.32
N SER A 245 14.01 -19.16 6.18
CA SER A 245 12.77 -19.10 5.38
C SER A 245 11.57 -19.61 6.18
N ARG A 246 10.45 -18.90 6.12
CA ARG A 246 9.16 -19.30 6.73
C ARG A 246 8.26 -20.05 5.75
N ARG A 247 8.84 -20.80 4.81
CA ARG A 247 8.09 -21.64 3.85
C ARG A 247 7.08 -22.57 4.52
N ALA A 248 7.39 -23.11 5.70
CA ALA A 248 6.47 -23.97 6.44
C ALA A 248 5.17 -23.23 6.86
N ASP A 249 5.27 -21.94 7.17
CA ASP A 249 4.12 -21.11 7.58
C ASP A 249 3.32 -20.59 6.35
N PHE A 250 4.03 -20.41 5.23
CA PHE A 250 3.52 -19.87 3.97
C PHE A 250 3.93 -20.75 2.77
N PRO A 251 3.36 -21.97 2.65
CA PRO A 251 3.77 -22.93 1.64
C PRO A 251 3.49 -22.51 0.19
N HIS A 252 2.52 -21.64 -0.05
CA HIS A 252 2.03 -21.33 -1.41
C HIS A 252 2.49 -19.96 -1.92
N LEU A 253 3.06 -19.11 -1.07
CA LEU A 253 3.66 -17.85 -1.53
C LEU A 253 4.84 -18.12 -2.47
N ARG A 254 4.95 -17.33 -3.54
CA ARG A 254 6.13 -17.41 -4.42
C ARG A 254 7.42 -17.16 -3.64
N TYR A 255 7.44 -16.07 -2.87
CA TYR A 255 8.55 -15.74 -1.98
C TYR A 255 8.04 -15.60 -0.53
N PRO A 256 8.24 -16.63 0.32
CA PRO A 256 7.84 -16.61 1.71
C PRO A 256 8.76 -15.66 2.48
N PRO A 257 8.27 -15.04 3.56
CA PRO A 257 9.12 -14.21 4.40
C PRO A 257 10.21 -15.05 5.09
N PHE A 258 11.19 -14.35 5.63
CA PHE A 258 12.21 -14.90 6.51
C PHE A 258 11.94 -14.52 7.97
N ALA A 259 12.48 -15.30 8.89
CA ALA A 259 12.51 -15.04 10.33
C ALA A 259 13.96 -14.98 10.82
N ALA A 260 14.23 -14.11 11.78
CA ALA A 260 15.51 -14.04 12.47
C ALA A 260 15.33 -13.86 13.99
N ASP A 261 16.32 -14.29 14.77
CA ASP A 261 16.45 -13.87 16.16
C ASP A 261 17.28 -12.59 16.21
N LEU A 262 16.60 -11.47 16.43
CA LEU A 262 17.21 -10.15 16.55
C LEU A 262 17.00 -9.61 17.97
N THR A 263 17.11 -10.50 18.96
CA THR A 263 17.17 -10.12 20.36
C THR A 263 18.50 -9.45 20.67
N VAL A 264 18.43 -8.25 21.24
CA VAL A 264 19.59 -7.44 21.60
C VAL A 264 19.59 -7.21 23.13
N PRO A 265 20.74 -7.32 23.81
CA PRO A 265 20.83 -6.97 25.22
C PRO A 265 20.37 -5.53 25.47
N ARG A 266 19.52 -5.32 26.49
CA ARG A 266 19.02 -3.98 26.85
C ARG A 266 20.19 -3.01 27.06
N GLY A 267 20.02 -1.79 26.56
CA GLY A 267 21.05 -0.74 26.60
C GLY A 267 22.05 -0.78 25.44
N ARG A 268 21.99 -1.78 24.56
CA ARG A 268 22.71 -1.78 23.29
C ARG A 268 21.79 -1.32 22.16
N GLN A 269 22.38 -0.62 21.19
CA GLN A 269 21.70 -0.11 20.00
C GLN A 269 22.52 -0.36 18.72
N PRO A 270 22.83 -1.63 18.40
CA PRO A 270 23.70 -1.98 17.28
C PRO A 270 23.09 -1.57 15.95
N GLN A 271 23.94 -1.41 14.94
CA GLN A 271 23.49 -1.26 13.56
C GLN A 271 23.16 -2.62 12.96
N LEU A 272 22.05 -2.71 12.24
CA LEU A 272 21.68 -3.90 11.49
C LEU A 272 22.09 -3.74 10.04
N ARG A 273 22.71 -4.77 9.48
CA ARG A 273 22.84 -4.95 8.02
C ARG A 273 22.19 -6.25 7.58
N ILE A 274 21.46 -6.18 6.47
CA ILE A 274 20.82 -7.31 5.79
C ILE A 274 21.37 -7.39 4.37
N ASP A 275 22.12 -8.44 4.08
CA ASP A 275 22.66 -8.71 2.75
C ASP A 275 21.78 -9.76 2.06
N GLY A 276 21.22 -9.43 0.90
CA GLY A 276 20.34 -10.31 0.13
C GLY A 276 21.03 -10.90 -1.09
N TYR A 277 20.92 -12.21 -1.26
CA TYR A 277 21.56 -12.98 -2.33
C TYR A 277 20.54 -13.65 -3.26
N VAL A 278 20.82 -13.66 -4.55
CA VAL A 278 20.13 -14.48 -5.56
C VAL A 278 21.17 -15.41 -6.18
N GLY A 279 21.01 -16.71 -5.97
CA GLY A 279 22.10 -17.67 -6.05
C GLY A 279 23.26 -17.24 -5.14
N GLU A 280 24.46 -17.17 -5.72
CA GLU A 280 25.68 -16.74 -5.00
C GLU A 280 25.91 -15.23 -5.06
N ARG A 281 25.13 -14.49 -5.84
CA ARG A 281 25.36 -13.05 -6.07
C ARG A 281 24.66 -12.20 -5.02
N LEU A 282 25.43 -11.34 -4.37
CA LEU A 282 24.89 -10.24 -3.56
C LEU A 282 24.14 -9.26 -4.47
N VAL A 283 22.82 -9.16 -4.30
CA VAL A 283 21.98 -8.27 -5.12
C VAL A 283 21.56 -6.99 -4.39
N LEU A 284 21.59 -6.98 -3.06
CA LEU A 284 21.34 -5.80 -2.23
C LEU A 284 22.02 -5.91 -0.86
N SER A 285 22.34 -4.77 -0.26
CA SER A 285 22.73 -4.65 1.15
C SER A 285 21.95 -3.48 1.76
N ARG A 286 21.17 -3.75 2.81
CA ARG A 286 20.40 -2.73 3.55
C ARG A 286 20.98 -2.51 4.94
N ARG A 287 21.06 -1.25 5.36
CA ARG A 287 21.62 -0.84 6.66
C ARG A 287 20.60 -0.03 7.45
N PHE A 288 20.60 -0.21 8.76
CA PHE A 288 19.69 0.44 9.71
C PHE A 288 20.49 0.84 10.95
N SER A 289 20.39 2.10 11.37
CA SER A 289 21.01 2.55 12.60
C SER A 289 20.14 2.19 13.80
N GLY A 290 20.74 1.62 14.85
CA GLY A 290 20.12 1.58 16.17
C GLY A 290 20.32 2.90 16.94
N ASP A 291 21.37 3.66 16.60
CA ASP A 291 21.69 4.93 17.22
C ASP A 291 20.94 6.08 16.58
N ARG A 292 20.14 6.75 17.40
CA ARG A 292 19.30 7.90 17.04
C ARG A 292 20.03 9.24 17.07
N SER A 293 21.24 9.31 17.62
CA SER A 293 22.03 10.54 17.68
C SER A 293 22.44 11.08 16.30
N HIS A 294 22.34 10.23 15.28
CA HIS A 294 22.61 10.54 13.87
C HIS A 294 21.34 10.63 13.01
N ASP A 295 20.17 10.71 13.63
CA ASP A 295 18.93 10.93 12.89
C ASP A 295 18.93 12.33 12.26
N VAL A 296 18.43 12.43 11.03
CA VAL A 296 18.35 13.68 10.26
C VAL A 296 16.98 13.84 9.63
N LEU A 297 16.62 15.10 9.34
CA LEU A 297 15.46 15.40 8.51
C LEU A 297 15.82 15.16 7.04
N SER A 298 14.98 14.45 6.31
CA SER A 298 15.06 14.28 4.85
C SER A 298 13.91 15.03 4.18
N CYS A 299 14.16 15.63 3.02
CA CYS A 299 13.16 16.28 2.17
C CYS A 299 13.41 15.83 0.72
N VAL A 300 12.60 14.90 0.21
CA VAL A 300 12.90 14.18 -1.04
C VAL A 300 11.70 14.25 -1.98
N PRO A 301 11.82 14.89 -3.17
CA PRO A 301 10.78 14.86 -4.17
C PRO A 301 10.79 13.53 -4.92
N ASP A 302 9.60 13.04 -5.30
CA ASP A 302 9.47 11.87 -6.18
C ASP A 302 10.06 12.19 -7.57
N ASP A 303 9.78 13.38 -8.11
CA ASP A 303 10.27 13.88 -9.38
C ASP A 303 11.11 15.16 -9.20
N ARG A 304 12.26 15.22 -9.87
CA ARG A 304 13.16 16.39 -9.81
C ARG A 304 12.89 17.43 -10.89
N GLU A 305 12.03 17.11 -11.85
CA GLU A 305 11.66 17.98 -12.96
C GLU A 305 10.15 17.91 -13.19
N LEU A 306 9.51 19.06 -13.38
CA LEU A 306 8.08 19.17 -13.69
C LEU A 306 7.84 20.08 -14.90
N ARG A 307 6.68 19.95 -15.50
CA ARG A 307 6.19 20.89 -16.52
C ARG A 307 5.48 22.06 -15.84
N ALA A 308 5.88 23.29 -16.14
CA ALA A 308 5.20 24.49 -15.69
C ALA A 308 3.93 24.75 -16.52
N ASP A 309 2.96 23.81 -16.49
CA ASP A 309 1.67 23.89 -17.18
C ASP A 309 0.48 24.13 -16.24
N GLY A 310 0.74 24.22 -14.92
CA GLY A 310 -0.28 24.43 -13.89
C GLY A 310 -1.04 23.17 -13.47
N THR A 311 -0.71 22.01 -14.03
CA THR A 311 -1.36 20.73 -13.70
C THR A 311 -0.38 19.68 -13.19
N ASP A 312 0.86 19.70 -13.67
CA ASP A 312 1.91 18.79 -13.21
C ASP A 312 2.24 19.00 -11.73
N ALA A 313 2.58 17.94 -11.00
CA ALA A 313 2.90 18.03 -9.58
C ALA A 313 3.72 16.83 -9.10
N THR A 314 4.69 17.10 -8.23
CA THR A 314 5.44 16.04 -7.52
C THR A 314 5.05 15.99 -6.06
N ARG A 315 4.97 14.78 -5.50
CA ARG A 315 5.00 14.59 -4.06
C ARG A 315 6.41 14.86 -3.55
N VAL A 316 6.51 15.43 -2.35
CA VAL A 316 7.76 15.56 -1.60
C VAL A 316 7.56 14.89 -0.26
N VAL A 317 8.37 13.87 0.03
CA VAL A 317 8.36 13.15 1.30
C VAL A 317 9.31 13.87 2.27
N ILE A 318 8.77 14.27 3.42
CA ILE A 318 9.53 14.83 4.53
C ILE A 318 9.51 13.82 5.67
N ALA A 319 10.69 13.40 6.14
CA ALA A 319 10.79 12.33 7.12
C ALA A 319 11.99 12.47 8.05
N ALA A 320 11.86 11.94 9.26
CA ALA A 320 13.00 11.59 10.08
C ALA A 320 13.62 10.30 9.54
N THR A 321 14.91 10.32 9.28
CA THR A 321 15.67 9.18 8.77
C THR A 321 16.91 8.93 9.61
N ASP A 322 17.34 7.68 9.69
CA ASP A 322 18.66 7.40 10.26
C ASP A 322 19.78 7.81 9.30
N ARG A 323 21.01 7.67 9.75
CA ARG A 323 22.22 7.92 8.96
C ARG A 323 22.34 7.13 7.64
N PHE A 324 21.50 6.11 7.43
CA PHE A 324 21.46 5.30 6.21
C PHE A 324 20.24 5.62 5.34
N GLY A 325 19.47 6.65 5.68
CA GLY A 325 18.28 7.08 4.94
C GLY A 325 17.04 6.22 5.22
N THR A 326 17.06 5.35 6.24
CA THR A 326 15.86 4.57 6.61
C THR A 326 14.97 5.35 7.55
N LEU A 327 13.65 5.32 7.30
CA LEU A 327 12.65 5.98 8.12
C LEU A 327 12.76 5.61 9.61
N ARG A 328 12.75 6.64 10.46
CA ARG A 328 12.75 6.51 11.91
C ARG A 328 11.33 6.58 12.45
N ALA A 329 10.81 5.40 12.80
CA ALA A 329 9.51 5.29 13.44
C ALA A 329 9.46 6.06 14.77
N GLY A 330 8.29 6.57 15.11
CA GLY A 330 8.02 7.19 16.41
C GLY A 330 8.70 8.54 16.64
N THR A 331 9.40 9.10 15.65
CA THR A 331 9.94 10.47 15.76
C THR A 331 8.78 11.45 15.89
N THR A 332 8.83 12.29 16.92
CA THR A 332 7.81 13.32 17.18
C THR A 332 8.40 14.71 16.92
N GLY A 333 7.53 15.72 16.95
CA GLY A 333 7.91 17.12 16.78
C GLY A 333 7.24 17.75 15.57
N ARG A 334 7.39 19.07 15.47
CA ARG A 334 6.79 19.88 14.41
C ARG A 334 7.80 20.09 13.30
N VAL A 335 7.36 19.95 12.05
CA VAL A 335 8.13 20.37 10.89
C VAL A 335 7.45 21.59 10.27
N THR A 336 8.20 22.68 10.09
CA THR A 336 7.73 23.86 9.36
C THR A 336 8.29 23.82 7.94
N LEU A 337 7.45 24.14 6.97
CA LEU A 337 7.78 24.15 5.55
C LEU A 337 7.77 25.58 5.00
N THR A 338 8.66 25.84 4.06
CA THR A 338 8.70 27.11 3.32
C THR A 338 9.03 26.81 1.86
N LEU A 339 8.15 27.24 0.95
CA LEU A 339 8.34 27.13 -0.48
C LEU A 339 8.84 28.46 -1.05
N THR A 340 9.81 28.38 -1.96
CA THR A 340 10.28 29.51 -2.78
C THR A 340 10.25 29.11 -4.25
N GLY A 341 9.97 30.07 -5.13
CA GLY A 341 9.86 29.85 -6.58
C GLY A 341 8.42 29.97 -7.11
N PRO A 342 8.22 29.86 -8.44
CA PRO A 342 6.94 30.13 -9.11
C PRO A 342 5.98 28.93 -9.04
N GLY A 343 5.44 28.66 -7.86
CA GLY A 343 4.48 27.58 -7.66
C GLY A 343 3.81 27.61 -6.29
N GLU A 344 3.01 26.60 -6.01
CA GLU A 344 2.28 26.46 -4.76
C GLU A 344 2.66 25.17 -4.02
N LEU A 345 2.54 25.25 -2.69
CA LEU A 345 2.57 24.11 -1.80
C LEU A 345 1.14 23.57 -1.65
N VAL A 346 0.89 22.36 -2.11
CA VAL A 346 -0.38 21.66 -1.91
C VAL A 346 -0.24 20.76 -0.67
N GLY A 347 -0.76 21.25 0.45
CA GLY A 347 -0.67 20.61 1.77
C GLY A 347 -0.46 21.65 2.87
N ASP A 348 -0.33 21.18 4.11
CA ASP A 348 -0.11 22.06 5.25
C ASP A 348 1.36 22.54 5.28
N GLU A 349 1.56 23.82 5.62
CA GLU A 349 2.90 24.39 5.86
C GLU A 349 3.54 23.90 7.16
N THR A 350 2.78 23.18 7.98
CA THR A 350 3.24 22.62 9.26
C THR A 350 2.80 21.16 9.36
N LEU A 351 3.75 20.27 9.59
CA LEU A 351 3.50 18.83 9.73
C LEU A 351 3.74 18.40 11.19
N ASP A 352 2.86 17.55 11.72
CA ASP A 352 3.03 16.91 13.02
C ASP A 352 3.60 15.49 12.83
N PHE A 353 4.89 15.32 13.14
CA PHE A 353 5.54 14.02 13.08
C PHE A 353 5.04 13.06 14.14
N GLY A 354 4.55 13.55 15.28
CA GLY A 354 3.93 12.71 16.31
C GLY A 354 2.63 12.07 15.81
N ALA A 355 1.82 12.81 15.05
CA ALA A 355 0.58 12.30 14.46
C ALA A 355 0.82 11.32 13.30
N THR A 356 1.92 11.48 12.58
CA THR A 356 2.22 10.75 11.33
C THR A 356 3.29 9.66 11.48
N GLY A 357 3.90 9.53 12.67
CA GLY A 357 4.90 8.51 12.95
C GLY A 357 6.25 8.81 12.31
N GLY A 358 6.66 10.09 12.30
CA GLY A 358 7.98 10.54 11.88
C GLY A 358 8.14 10.81 10.38
N ALA A 359 7.07 10.73 9.58
CA ALA A 359 7.13 10.99 8.15
C ALA A 359 5.78 11.47 7.62
N ALA A 360 5.79 12.41 6.67
CA ALA A 360 4.61 12.91 5.98
C ALA A 360 5.00 13.38 4.56
N ALA A 361 4.04 13.87 3.78
CA ALA A 361 4.33 14.43 2.47
C ALA A 361 3.45 15.64 2.17
N VAL A 362 3.92 16.43 1.21
CA VAL A 362 3.21 17.53 0.57
C VAL A 362 3.40 17.41 -0.95
N TRP A 363 2.68 18.20 -1.73
CA TRP A 363 2.88 18.27 -3.17
C TRP A 363 3.36 19.66 -3.57
N LEU A 364 4.27 19.71 -4.55
CA LEU A 364 4.67 20.94 -5.21
C LEU A 364 4.03 20.97 -6.59
N ARG A 365 3.37 22.09 -6.90
CA ARG A 365 2.78 22.34 -8.21
C ARG A 365 3.31 23.67 -8.77
N PRO A 366 4.03 23.67 -9.91
CA PRO A 366 4.45 24.91 -10.54
C PRO A 366 3.25 25.65 -11.15
N PHE A 367 3.32 26.97 -11.16
CA PHE A 367 2.39 27.78 -11.95
C PHE A 367 2.70 27.66 -13.44
N PRO A 368 1.70 27.86 -14.34
CA PRO A 368 1.96 27.98 -15.77
C PRO A 368 3.00 29.08 -16.05
N GLY A 369 4.06 28.77 -16.80
CA GLY A 369 5.09 29.78 -17.04
C GLY A 369 6.37 29.28 -17.71
N PRO A 370 7.40 30.15 -17.73
CA PRO A 370 8.72 29.78 -18.21
C PRO A 370 9.38 28.74 -17.29
N ALA A 371 10.47 28.16 -17.77
CA ALA A 371 11.33 27.31 -16.95
C ALA A 371 11.85 28.06 -15.70
N GLY A 372 12.03 27.32 -14.62
CA GLY A 372 12.40 27.85 -13.31
C GLY A 372 12.73 26.76 -12.31
N ALA A 373 12.64 27.08 -11.02
CA ALA A 373 12.85 26.11 -9.94
C ALA A 373 11.96 26.42 -8.73
N LEU A 374 11.44 25.36 -8.12
CA LEU A 374 10.78 25.36 -6.82
C LEU A 374 11.76 24.81 -5.78
N THR A 375 11.91 25.50 -4.66
CA THR A 375 12.75 25.04 -3.54
C THR A 375 11.93 24.99 -2.26
N LEU A 376 11.69 23.77 -1.76
CA LEU A 376 11.01 23.51 -0.50
C LEU A 376 12.04 23.29 0.61
N THR A 377 11.97 24.10 1.66
CA THR A 377 12.78 23.93 2.87
C THR A 377 11.90 23.42 4.00
N ALA A 378 12.32 22.34 4.63
CA ALA A 378 11.71 21.77 5.82
C ALA A 378 12.63 21.99 7.03
N ARG A 379 12.07 22.35 8.18
CA ARG A 379 12.82 22.59 9.43
C ARG A 379 12.17 21.87 10.60
N HIS A 380 13.00 21.21 11.41
CA HIS A 380 12.62 20.53 12.64
C HIS A 380 13.62 20.90 13.75
N ASP A 381 13.13 21.18 14.96
CA ASP A 381 13.97 21.74 16.04
C ASP A 381 15.15 20.84 16.42
N MET A 382 14.95 19.52 16.43
CA MET A 382 15.98 18.54 16.80
C MET A 382 16.75 17.94 15.62
N LEU A 383 16.14 17.90 14.42
CA LEU A 383 16.70 17.16 13.27
C LEU A 383 17.34 18.10 12.24
N GLY A 384 17.32 19.41 12.51
CA GLY A 384 17.83 20.44 11.62
C GLY A 384 16.89 20.73 10.45
N SER A 385 17.49 21.10 9.32
CA SER A 385 16.76 21.48 8.12
C SER A 385 17.16 20.62 6.93
N ALA A 386 16.24 20.44 5.99
CA ALA A 386 16.47 19.76 4.73
C ALA A 386 15.76 20.49 3.59
N THR A 387 16.34 20.44 2.39
CA THR A 387 15.82 21.17 1.23
C THR A 387 15.67 20.24 0.03
N ALA A 388 14.57 20.38 -0.69
CA ALA A 388 14.32 19.77 -1.98
C ALA A 388 14.22 20.86 -3.04
N THR A 389 14.88 20.68 -4.18
CA THR A 389 14.74 21.55 -5.35
C THR A 389 14.19 20.74 -6.52
N VAL A 390 13.17 21.29 -7.18
CA VAL A 390 12.51 20.72 -8.36
C VAL A 390 12.62 21.76 -9.48
N THR A 391 13.23 21.39 -10.60
CA THR A 391 13.31 22.27 -11.77
C THR A 391 12.02 22.19 -12.58
N THR A 392 11.69 23.26 -13.29
CA THR A 392 10.52 23.27 -14.17
C THR A 392 10.93 23.54 -15.61
N THR A 393 10.32 22.82 -16.54
CA THR A 393 10.38 23.13 -17.97
C THR A 393 9.20 24.00 -18.38
N ALA A 394 9.41 24.86 -19.38
CA ALA A 394 8.33 25.69 -19.90
C ALA A 394 7.18 24.81 -20.41
N ALA A 395 5.94 25.25 -20.21
CA ALA A 395 4.83 24.70 -20.95
C ALA A 395 5.14 24.86 -22.45
N GLY A 396 5.28 23.76 -23.19
CA GLY A 396 5.30 23.81 -24.66
C GLY A 396 4.05 24.52 -25.17
N PRO A 397 4.06 25.08 -26.40
CA PRO A 397 2.87 25.70 -26.97
C PRO A 397 1.69 24.73 -26.84
N GLU A 398 0.55 25.21 -26.34
CA GLU A 398 -0.68 24.42 -26.27
C GLU A 398 -0.93 23.81 -27.64
N THR A 399 -0.64 22.51 -27.80
CA THR A 399 -1.14 21.76 -28.93
C THR A 399 -2.61 21.55 -28.63
N THR A 400 -3.45 22.45 -29.12
CA THR A 400 -4.90 22.27 -29.12
C THR A 400 -5.17 20.87 -29.68
N PRO A 401 -5.80 19.95 -28.92
CA PRO A 401 -6.15 18.66 -29.47
C PRO A 401 -7.06 18.94 -30.68
N ARG A 402 -6.67 18.47 -31.87
CA ARG A 402 -7.61 18.42 -32.98
C ARG A 402 -8.69 17.41 -32.57
N LEU A 403 -9.87 17.92 -32.23
CA LEU A 403 -11.09 17.14 -32.04
C LEU A 403 -11.44 16.34 -33.29
#